data_AF-A0A9Q6HN09-F1
#
_entry.id   AF-A0A9Q6HN09-F1
#
_cell.length_a   1.000
_cell.length_b   1.000
_cell.length_c   1.000
_cell.angle_alpha   90.00
_cell.angle_beta   90.00
_cell.angle_gamma   90.00
#
_symmetry.space_group_name_H-M   'P 1'
#
loop_
_entity.id
_entity.type
_entity.pdbx_description
1 polymer ?
#
loop_
_entity_poly.entity_id
_entity_poly.type
_entity_poly.pdbx_seq_one_letter_code
_entity_poly.pdbx_strand_id
1 'polypeptide(L)'
;MKKILKLALVFLILLPVGVNTLKNKANAQTQNEIHIKSKQFIEYPIKKMPEKVVQEYKNSGWNITEKGAYRDVNLSEGDVYINGKKHEINSHGIVKVDNIKNDKLNISSDGKNENRATVVSNNGEKTATFDINANQIIDNMDKGTHTVTQEAGYGKKYKKGEWVHCNRFNGPQSDNVHYAKSNPKAMVNFAGSDCDKALLRSTKCYGHSYCNIKAKAAACSSIIGHSTKYHHH
;
A
#
# COMPACT_ATOMS: atom_id res chain seq x y z
N MET A 1 45.50 -28.45 -74.46
CA MET A 1 44.14 -27.98 -74.12
C MET A 1 44.15 -26.46 -73.98
N LYS A 2 43.25 -25.79 -74.72
CA LYS A 2 42.60 -24.45 -74.56
C LYS A 2 42.96 -23.63 -73.30
N LYS A 3 43.04 -22.30 -73.22
CA LYS A 3 42.88 -21.10 -74.08
C LYS A 3 43.31 -19.87 -73.23
N ILE A 4 44.08 -18.95 -73.81
CA ILE A 4 44.02 -17.45 -73.76
C ILE A 4 42.98 -16.78 -72.81
N LEU A 5 43.39 -15.76 -72.02
CA LEU A 5 42.76 -14.41 -71.89
C LEU A 5 43.55 -13.50 -70.89
N LYS A 6 44.29 -12.48 -71.34
CA LYS A 6 43.97 -11.02 -71.38
C LYS A 6 43.48 -10.36 -70.07
N LEU A 7 44.33 -9.47 -69.55
CA LEU A 7 44.12 -8.04 -69.23
C LEU A 7 42.85 -7.60 -68.47
N ALA A 8 43.00 -6.95 -67.31
CA ALA A 8 42.45 -5.62 -67.02
C ALA A 8 42.77 -5.17 -65.58
N LEU A 9 43.52 -4.07 -65.46
CA LEU A 9 43.62 -3.25 -64.26
C LEU A 9 42.32 -2.44 -64.15
N VAL A 10 41.53 -2.65 -63.10
CA VAL A 10 40.33 -1.85 -62.83
C VAL A 10 40.53 -1.08 -61.53
N PHE A 11 40.74 0.23 -61.68
CA PHE A 11 40.53 1.23 -60.64
C PHE A 11 39.05 1.19 -60.24
N LEU A 12 38.75 0.82 -58.99
CA LEU A 12 37.41 1.01 -58.43
C LEU A 12 37.47 2.08 -57.34
N ILE A 13 37.13 3.29 -57.74
CA ILE A 13 36.77 4.40 -56.84
C ILE A 13 35.41 4.03 -56.24
N LEU A 14 35.37 3.73 -54.94
CA LEU A 14 34.11 3.62 -54.20
C LEU A 14 34.00 4.83 -53.25
N LEU A 15 32.96 5.61 -53.54
CA LEU A 15 32.50 6.82 -52.89
C LEU A 15 32.30 6.64 -51.37
N PRO A 16 32.45 7.71 -50.56
CA PRO A 16 32.06 7.66 -49.16
C PRO A 16 30.55 7.43 -49.06
N VAL A 17 30.16 6.26 -48.58
CA VAL A 17 28.78 5.97 -48.21
C VAL A 17 28.45 6.86 -47.03
N GLY A 18 27.70 7.94 -47.30
CA GLY A 18 27.12 8.77 -46.26
C GLY A 18 26.24 7.90 -45.38
N VAL A 19 26.71 7.62 -44.17
CA VAL A 19 25.90 7.01 -43.12
C VAL A 19 24.90 8.09 -42.70
N ASN A 20 23.74 8.11 -43.37
CA ASN A 20 22.57 8.80 -42.84
C ASN A 20 22.20 8.08 -41.54
N THR A 21 22.70 8.59 -40.42
CA THR A 21 22.15 8.30 -39.10
C THR A 21 20.71 8.75 -39.11
N LEU A 22 19.79 7.83 -39.41
CA LEU A 22 18.39 7.93 -39.03
C LEU A 22 18.39 8.11 -37.51
N LYS A 23 18.27 9.37 -37.07
CA LYS A 23 17.88 9.70 -35.71
C LYS A 23 16.48 9.11 -35.54
N ASN A 24 16.41 7.88 -35.05
CA ASN A 24 15.23 7.40 -34.35
C ASN A 24 14.99 8.39 -33.23
N LYS A 25 14.08 9.36 -33.44
CA LYS A 25 13.35 9.97 -32.35
C LYS A 25 12.50 8.85 -31.77
N ALA A 26 13.10 8.05 -30.90
CA ALA A 26 12.36 7.36 -29.86
C ALA A 26 11.62 8.49 -29.14
N ASN A 27 10.31 8.55 -29.39
CA ASN A 27 9.42 9.44 -28.68
C ASN A 27 9.44 8.92 -27.25
N ALA A 28 10.37 9.44 -26.42
CA ALA A 28 10.48 9.06 -25.02
C ALA A 28 9.16 9.47 -24.39
N GLN A 29 8.27 8.50 -24.26
CA GLN A 29 6.98 8.66 -23.63
C GLN A 29 7.29 9.14 -22.21
N THR A 30 6.96 10.40 -21.90
CA THR A 30 7.23 10.98 -20.58
C THR A 30 6.38 10.25 -19.56
N GLN A 31 6.99 9.28 -18.92
CA GLN A 31 6.40 8.52 -17.83
C GLN A 31 6.42 9.40 -16.59
N ASN A 32 5.24 9.69 -16.05
CA ASN A 32 5.10 10.46 -14.82
C ASN A 32 5.24 9.51 -13.64
N GLU A 33 6.11 9.85 -12.70
CA GLU A 33 6.23 9.14 -11.42
C GLU A 33 5.41 9.88 -10.37
N ILE A 34 4.56 9.14 -9.66
CA ILE A 34 3.72 9.66 -8.58
C ILE A 34 4.07 8.89 -7.32
N HIS A 35 4.54 9.61 -6.30
CA HIS A 35 4.81 9.06 -4.98
C HIS A 35 3.49 8.92 -4.22
N ILE A 36 3.19 7.71 -3.76
CA ILE A 36 1.97 7.37 -3.05
C ILE A 36 2.28 7.28 -1.55
N LYS A 37 1.65 8.16 -0.78
CA LYS A 37 1.83 8.28 0.67
C LYS A 37 0.48 8.18 1.38
N SER A 38 0.52 7.98 2.69
CA SER A 38 -0.65 8.20 3.53
C SER A 38 -0.29 8.95 4.80
N LYS A 39 -1.23 9.74 5.28
CA LYS A 39 -1.24 10.31 6.61
C LYS A 39 -2.32 9.61 7.40
N GLN A 40 -1.91 8.83 8.38
CA GLN A 40 -2.81 8.03 9.20
C GLN A 40 -3.05 8.75 10.52
N PHE A 41 -4.28 8.70 11.03
CA PHE A 41 -4.61 9.34 12.29
C PHE A 41 -5.59 8.52 13.13
N ILE A 42 -5.43 8.66 14.45
CA ILE A 42 -6.26 8.08 15.50
C ILE A 42 -6.81 9.23 16.34
N GLU A 43 -8.09 9.17 16.67
CA GLU A 43 -8.85 10.20 17.41
C GLU A 43 -9.22 9.63 18.78
N TYR A 44 -8.17 9.19 19.47
CA TYR A 44 -8.26 8.59 20.79
C TYR A 44 -7.11 9.15 21.62
N PRO A 45 -7.31 9.56 22.88
CA PRO A 45 -6.27 10.15 23.71
C PRO A 45 -5.23 9.10 24.16
N ILE A 46 -4.40 8.62 23.23
CA ILE A 46 -3.38 7.58 23.46
C ILE A 46 -2.44 8.00 24.59
N LYS A 47 -2.14 9.29 24.73
CA LYS A 47 -1.31 9.84 25.81
C LYS A 47 -1.81 9.49 27.23
N LYS A 48 -3.10 9.18 27.40
CA LYS A 48 -3.71 8.80 28.69
C LYS A 48 -3.69 7.29 28.96
N MET A 49 -3.15 6.49 28.04
CA MET A 49 -3.04 5.03 28.18
C MET A 49 -1.86 4.62 29.05
N PRO A 50 -1.81 3.35 29.53
CA PRO A 50 -0.64 2.83 30.20
C PRO A 50 0.64 3.04 29.39
N GLU A 51 1.74 3.36 30.06
CA GLU A 51 3.00 3.78 29.42
C GLU A 51 3.49 2.77 28.37
N LYS A 52 3.41 1.47 28.66
CA LYS A 52 3.81 0.41 27.72
C LYS A 52 3.03 0.48 26.39
N VAL A 53 1.75 0.83 26.44
CA VAL A 53 0.90 0.99 25.24
C VAL A 53 1.32 2.24 24.47
N VAL A 54 1.58 3.35 25.16
CA VAL A 54 2.07 4.59 24.54
C VAL A 54 3.40 4.35 23.81
N GLN A 55 4.31 3.58 24.42
CA GLN A 55 5.58 3.22 23.79
C GLN A 55 5.38 2.30 22.59
N GLU A 56 4.45 1.35 22.64
CA GLU A 56 4.13 0.49 21.50
C GLU A 56 3.67 1.30 20.27
N TYR A 57 2.81 2.30 20.49
CA TYR A 57 2.40 3.21 19.41
C TYR A 57 3.59 3.99 18.84
N LYS A 58 4.46 4.54 19.70
CA LYS A 58 5.67 5.26 19.25
C LYS A 58 6.61 4.34 18.45
N ASN A 59 6.83 3.12 18.92
CA ASN A 59 7.63 2.11 18.24
C ASN A 59 7.05 1.72 16.88
N SER A 60 5.71 1.77 16.75
CA SER A 60 4.99 1.58 15.49
C SER A 60 4.91 2.85 14.62
N GLY A 61 5.72 3.88 14.95
CA GLY A 61 5.88 5.10 14.15
C GLY A 61 4.82 6.18 14.41
N TRP A 62 3.97 6.03 15.43
CA TRP A 62 2.94 7.02 15.74
C TRP A 62 3.49 8.20 16.56
N ASN A 63 3.20 9.41 16.09
CA ASN A 63 3.37 10.65 16.83
C ASN A 63 2.15 10.89 17.71
N ILE A 64 2.36 10.89 19.04
CA ILE A 64 1.29 11.04 20.02
C ILE A 64 0.99 12.51 20.27
N THR A 65 -0.29 12.85 20.32
CA THR A 65 -0.81 14.20 20.63
C THR A 65 -1.77 14.14 21.81
N GLU A 66 -2.24 15.30 22.28
CA GLU A 66 -3.25 15.36 23.34
C GLU A 66 -4.57 14.67 22.97
N LYS A 67 -4.97 14.75 21.70
CA LYS A 67 -6.29 14.28 21.22
C LYS A 67 -6.24 12.92 20.53
N GLY A 68 -5.04 12.42 20.23
CA GLY A 68 -4.90 11.42 19.18
C GLY A 68 -3.48 10.97 18.95
N ALA A 69 -3.28 10.31 17.82
CA ALA A 69 -1.97 10.04 17.25
C ALA A 69 -2.02 10.17 15.73
N TYR A 70 -0.88 10.44 15.09
CA TYR A 70 -0.77 10.42 13.64
C TYR A 70 0.58 9.88 13.17
N ARG A 71 0.65 9.41 11.94
CA ARG A 71 1.92 9.06 11.29
C ARG A 71 1.84 9.26 9.78
N ASP A 72 2.96 9.63 9.19
CA ASP A 72 3.13 9.65 7.75
C ASP A 72 3.76 8.33 7.31
N VAL A 73 3.26 7.78 6.22
CA VAL A 73 3.63 6.45 5.73
C VAL A 73 3.97 6.53 4.25
N ASN A 74 5.16 6.05 3.91
CA ASN A 74 5.54 5.76 2.53
C ASN A 74 5.07 4.34 2.22
N LEU A 75 4.07 4.22 1.36
CA LEU A 75 3.52 2.93 1.00
C LEU A 75 4.51 2.18 0.11
N SER A 76 4.47 0.85 0.14
CA SER A 76 5.40 0.00 -0.63
C SER A 76 4.69 -1.11 -1.42
N GLU A 77 3.37 -1.18 -1.29
CA GLU A 77 2.56 -2.17 -1.96
C GLU A 77 1.08 -1.75 -1.95
N GLY A 78 0.28 -2.49 -2.70
CA GLY A 78 -1.14 -2.22 -2.84
C GLY A 78 -1.46 -1.59 -4.18
N ASP A 79 -2.70 -1.16 -4.30
CA ASP A 79 -3.25 -0.67 -5.55
C ASP A 79 -3.82 0.74 -5.35
N VAL A 80 -3.76 1.53 -6.41
CA VAL A 80 -4.49 2.79 -6.54
C VAL A 80 -5.19 2.85 -7.88
N TYR A 81 -6.21 3.69 -7.96
CA TYR A 81 -6.98 3.94 -9.16
C TYR A 81 -6.75 5.38 -9.58
N ILE A 82 -6.08 5.56 -10.72
CA ILE A 82 -5.77 6.85 -11.29
C ILE A 82 -6.71 7.06 -12.47
N ASN A 83 -7.61 8.04 -12.35
CA ASN A 83 -8.70 8.28 -13.30
C ASN A 83 -9.52 7.01 -13.59
N GLY A 84 -9.75 6.19 -12.55
CA GLY A 84 -10.49 4.94 -12.64
C GLY A 84 -9.69 3.73 -13.14
N LYS A 85 -8.47 3.92 -13.66
CA LYS A 85 -7.60 2.81 -14.07
C LYS A 85 -6.78 2.32 -12.88
N LYS A 86 -6.75 1.00 -12.66
CA LYS A 86 -5.97 0.38 -11.60
C LYS A 86 -4.47 0.41 -11.91
N HIS A 87 -3.66 0.78 -10.92
CA HIS A 87 -2.20 0.76 -10.95
C HIS A 87 -1.66 0.17 -9.64
N GLU A 88 -0.61 -0.64 -9.74
CA GLU A 88 0.07 -1.22 -8.60
C GLU A 88 1.17 -0.29 -8.09
N ILE A 89 1.27 -0.15 -6.77
CA ILE A 89 2.34 0.58 -6.09
C ILE A 89 3.56 -0.33 -6.03
N ASN A 90 4.71 0.15 -6.47
CA ASN A 90 5.96 -0.60 -6.35
C ASN A 90 6.57 -0.51 -4.94
N SER A 91 7.64 -1.26 -4.70
CA SER A 91 8.36 -1.30 -3.41
C SER A 91 8.90 0.04 -2.91
N HIS A 92 9.01 1.04 -3.78
CA HIS A 92 9.47 2.40 -3.46
C HIS A 92 8.33 3.39 -3.27
N GLY A 93 7.08 2.92 -3.29
CA GLY A 93 5.90 3.78 -3.16
C GLY A 93 5.60 4.59 -4.41
N ILE A 94 6.06 4.16 -5.57
CA ILE A 94 5.92 4.90 -6.83
C ILE A 94 4.94 4.17 -7.74
N VAL A 95 4.06 4.95 -8.34
CA VAL A 95 3.24 4.53 -9.47
C VAL A 95 3.70 5.30 -10.71
N LYS A 96 3.98 4.55 -11.77
CA LYS A 96 4.37 5.11 -13.06
C LYS A 96 3.16 5.17 -13.99
N VAL A 97 2.90 6.35 -14.57
CA VAL A 97 1.78 6.53 -15.49
C VAL A 97 2.18 7.32 -16.73
N ASP A 98 1.75 6.81 -17.87
CA ASP A 98 2.05 7.42 -19.16
C ASP A 98 1.10 8.57 -19.47
N ASN A 99 1.65 9.63 -20.06
CA ASN A 99 0.88 10.67 -20.78
C ASN A 99 -0.24 11.36 -19.95
N ILE A 100 -0.05 11.56 -18.65
CA ILE A 100 -1.01 12.31 -17.85
C ILE A 100 -0.80 13.82 -18.06
N LYS A 101 -1.81 14.48 -18.63
CA LYS A 101 -1.92 15.95 -18.61
C LYS A 101 -2.17 16.40 -17.18
N ASN A 102 -1.41 17.39 -16.71
CA ASN A 102 -1.23 17.75 -15.30
C ASN A 102 -2.51 18.12 -14.52
N ASP A 103 -3.63 18.42 -15.17
CA ASP A 103 -4.56 19.34 -14.53
C ASP A 103 -5.71 18.71 -13.74
N LYS A 104 -5.97 17.40 -13.83
CA LYS A 104 -6.94 16.70 -12.94
C LYS A 104 -6.61 15.23 -12.74
N LEU A 105 -5.65 14.95 -11.86
CA LEU A 105 -5.42 13.61 -11.35
C LEU A 105 -6.47 13.26 -10.30
N ASN A 106 -7.36 12.32 -10.60
CA ASN A 106 -8.23 11.72 -9.60
C ASN A 106 -7.61 10.39 -9.14
N ILE A 107 -7.14 10.33 -7.90
CA ILE A 107 -6.46 9.15 -7.35
C ILE A 107 -7.26 8.64 -6.15
N SER A 108 -7.66 7.37 -6.18
CA SER A 108 -8.35 6.70 -5.07
C SER A 108 -7.72 5.36 -4.72
N SER A 109 -7.89 4.87 -3.49
CA SER A 109 -7.39 3.54 -3.09
C SER A 109 -8.39 2.39 -3.33
N ASP A 110 -9.63 2.70 -3.69
CA ASP A 110 -10.74 1.74 -3.77
C ASP A 110 -11.44 1.68 -5.13
N GLY A 111 -11.11 2.59 -6.06
CA GLY A 111 -11.74 2.70 -7.36
C GLY A 111 -13.16 3.26 -7.34
N LYS A 112 -13.68 3.62 -6.15
CA LYS A 112 -15.03 4.14 -5.91
C LYS A 112 -15.03 5.62 -5.51
N ASN A 113 -13.86 6.26 -5.46
CA ASN A 113 -13.65 7.66 -5.06
C ASN A 113 -14.05 7.95 -3.60
N GLU A 114 -14.17 6.93 -2.74
CA GLU A 114 -14.48 7.13 -1.32
C GLU A 114 -13.21 7.55 -0.57
N ASN A 115 -12.08 6.90 -0.84
CA ASN A 115 -10.76 7.24 -0.30
C ASN A 115 -9.91 7.95 -1.34
N ARG A 116 -10.06 9.28 -1.48
CA ARG A 116 -9.28 10.10 -2.43
C ARG A 116 -7.99 10.62 -1.81
N ALA A 117 -6.95 10.67 -2.63
CA ALA A 117 -5.70 11.33 -2.28
C ALA A 117 -5.73 12.82 -2.62
N THR A 118 -5.08 13.62 -1.79
CA THR A 118 -4.67 14.99 -2.15
C THR A 118 -3.39 14.91 -2.98
N VAL A 119 -3.37 15.55 -4.15
CA VAL A 119 -2.22 15.55 -5.05
C VAL A 119 -1.52 16.90 -5.00
N VAL A 120 -0.21 16.89 -4.73
CA VAL A 120 0.65 18.06 -4.74
C VAL A 120 1.76 17.83 -5.77
N SER A 121 2.07 18.88 -6.55
CA SER A 121 3.15 18.86 -7.55
C SER A 121 4.18 19.92 -7.19
N ASN A 122 5.40 19.51 -6.90
CA ASN A 122 6.52 20.40 -6.56
C ASN A 122 7.69 20.10 -7.50
N ASN A 123 8.17 21.10 -8.24
CA ASN A 123 9.31 20.97 -9.16
C ASN A 123 9.22 19.78 -10.14
N GLY A 124 8.01 19.40 -10.56
CA GLY A 124 7.75 18.26 -11.45
C GLY A 124 7.57 16.91 -10.76
N GLU A 125 7.87 16.81 -9.46
CA GLU A 125 7.57 15.63 -8.65
C GLU A 125 6.13 15.69 -8.14
N LYS A 126 5.38 14.59 -8.28
CA LYS A 126 4.00 14.48 -7.83
C LYS A 126 3.91 13.57 -6.62
N THR A 127 3.28 14.05 -5.56
CA THR A 127 2.93 13.23 -4.38
C THR A 127 1.42 13.18 -4.24
N ALA A 128 0.88 11.97 -4.07
CA ALA A 128 -0.52 11.71 -3.74
C ALA A 128 -0.59 11.17 -2.30
N THR A 129 -1.26 11.90 -1.41
CA THR A 129 -1.39 11.54 0.00
C THR A 129 -2.83 11.19 0.36
N PHE A 130 -3.05 9.99 0.88
CA PHE A 130 -4.33 9.58 1.46
C PHE A 130 -4.41 9.95 2.94
N ASP A 131 -5.50 10.60 3.35
CA ASP A 131 -5.80 10.81 4.77
C ASP A 131 -6.62 9.63 5.30
N ILE A 132 -6.03 8.83 6.18
CA ILE A 132 -6.59 7.57 6.64
C ILE A 132 -6.96 7.64 8.11
N ASN A 133 -8.26 7.56 8.38
CA ASN A 133 -8.79 7.47 9.73
C ASN A 133 -8.71 6.02 10.24
N ALA A 134 -7.68 5.70 11.02
CA ALA A 134 -7.50 4.35 11.57
C ALA A 134 -8.64 3.95 12.53
N ASN A 135 -9.32 4.91 13.14
CA ASN A 135 -10.52 4.63 13.93
C ASN A 135 -11.64 4.01 13.08
N GLN A 136 -11.84 4.51 11.87
CA GLN A 136 -12.84 3.96 10.94
C GLN A 136 -12.43 2.59 10.41
N ILE A 137 -11.13 2.34 10.24
CA ILE A 137 -10.63 1.01 9.90
C ILE A 137 -11.00 0.04 11.02
N ILE A 138 -10.69 0.39 12.27
CA ILE A 138 -10.99 -0.46 13.43
C ILE A 138 -12.51 -0.72 13.53
N ASP A 139 -13.36 0.29 13.29
CA ASP A 139 -14.82 0.15 13.26
C ASP A 139 -15.34 -0.69 12.10
N ASN A 140 -14.79 -0.52 10.90
CA ASN A 140 -15.27 -1.22 9.71
C ASN A 140 -14.84 -2.68 9.71
N MET A 141 -13.76 -3.01 10.39
CA MET A 141 -13.35 -4.39 10.67
C MET A 141 -14.27 -5.08 11.70
N ASP A 142 -15.18 -4.33 12.32
CA ASP A 142 -16.21 -4.90 13.19
C ASP A 142 -17.50 -5.26 12.43
N LYS A 143 -17.62 -4.80 11.19
CA LYS A 143 -18.77 -5.04 10.31
C LYS A 143 -18.50 -6.28 9.46
N GLY A 144 -18.87 -7.45 10.00
CA GLY A 144 -18.83 -8.71 9.26
C GLY A 144 -19.78 -8.67 8.05
N THR A 145 -19.24 -8.69 6.82
CA THR A 145 -20.04 -8.86 5.60
C THR A 145 -20.36 -10.31 5.29
N HIS A 146 -19.82 -11.26 6.06
CA HIS A 146 -19.99 -12.69 5.85
C HIS A 146 -20.20 -13.41 7.18
N THR A 147 -21.21 -14.27 7.24
CA THR A 147 -21.43 -15.20 8.35
C THR A 147 -20.35 -16.28 8.26
N VAL A 148 -19.35 -16.23 9.12
CA VAL A 148 -18.32 -17.27 9.22
C VAL A 148 -18.65 -18.15 10.42
N THR A 149 -18.71 -19.47 10.22
CA THR A 149 -19.19 -20.44 11.20
C THR A 149 -18.20 -20.74 12.33
N GLN A 150 -17.01 -20.14 12.34
CA GLN A 150 -15.89 -20.51 13.23
C GLN A 150 -15.20 -19.31 13.92
N GLU A 151 -15.86 -18.15 14.04
CA GLU A 151 -15.29 -17.03 14.80
C GLU A 151 -15.63 -17.13 16.28
N ALA A 152 -14.66 -16.91 17.16
CA ALA A 152 -14.97 -16.60 18.54
C ALA A 152 -15.57 -15.17 18.57
N GLY A 153 -16.85 -15.03 18.91
CA GLY A 153 -17.51 -13.72 18.93
C GLY A 153 -16.83 -12.69 19.84
N TYR A 154 -17.26 -11.42 19.77
CA TYR A 154 -16.75 -10.35 20.63
C TYR A 154 -16.68 -10.75 22.11
N GLY A 155 -15.64 -10.28 22.78
CA GLY A 155 -15.43 -10.54 24.21
C GLY A 155 -14.93 -11.95 24.52
N LYS A 156 -14.75 -12.82 23.52
CA LYS A 156 -14.09 -14.11 23.69
C LYS A 156 -12.58 -13.98 23.51
N LYS A 157 -11.85 -14.77 24.31
CA LYS A 157 -10.40 -14.86 24.25
C LYS A 157 -10.00 -15.86 23.17
N TYR A 158 -9.18 -15.40 22.24
CA TYR A 158 -8.66 -16.19 21.14
C TYR A 158 -7.40 -16.97 21.56
N LYS A 159 -7.21 -18.13 20.93
CA LYS A 159 -6.04 -19.00 21.07
C LYS A 159 -5.27 -19.07 19.76
N LYS A 160 -3.96 -19.29 19.86
CA LYS A 160 -3.09 -19.43 18.69
C LYS A 160 -3.63 -20.50 17.74
N GLY A 161 -3.72 -20.17 16.46
CA GLY A 161 -4.19 -21.05 15.40
C GLY A 161 -5.70 -21.02 15.16
N GLU A 162 -6.48 -20.29 15.97
CA GLU A 162 -7.89 -20.08 15.72
C GLU A 162 -8.10 -19.20 14.49
N TRP A 163 -9.21 -19.45 13.79
CA TRP A 163 -9.65 -18.58 12.71
C TRP A 163 -10.02 -17.23 13.30
N VAL A 164 -9.60 -16.14 12.66
CA VAL A 164 -9.89 -14.78 13.09
C VAL A 164 -10.15 -13.91 11.88
N HIS A 165 -11.13 -13.03 12.00
CA HIS A 165 -11.52 -12.13 10.93
C HIS A 165 -10.37 -11.20 10.53
N CYS A 166 -9.76 -10.56 11.53
CA CYS A 166 -8.61 -9.69 11.37
C CYS A 166 -7.75 -9.73 12.63
N ASN A 167 -6.44 -9.87 12.46
CA ASN A 167 -5.45 -9.68 13.51
C ASN A 167 -5.26 -8.18 13.82
N ARG A 168 -6.36 -7.48 14.12
CA ARG A 168 -6.33 -6.08 14.60
C ARG A 168 -6.20 -5.95 16.10
N PHE A 169 -6.16 -7.07 16.80
CA PHE A 169 -6.17 -7.14 18.27
C PHE A 169 -5.09 -8.08 18.80
N ASN A 170 -4.08 -8.40 17.99
CA ASN A 170 -3.00 -9.29 18.38
C ASN A 170 -1.70 -8.60 18.74
N GLY A 171 -1.73 -7.30 19.03
CA GLY A 171 -0.54 -6.55 19.43
C GLY A 171 0.11 -7.07 20.72
N PRO A 172 1.35 -6.65 21.04
CA PRO A 172 2.13 -7.21 22.15
C PRO A 172 1.47 -7.04 23.52
N GLN A 173 0.72 -5.95 23.71
CA GLN A 173 0.00 -5.66 24.96
C GLN A 173 -1.42 -6.24 24.99
N SER A 174 -1.79 -7.07 24.01
CA SER A 174 -3.13 -7.64 23.93
C SER A 174 -3.42 -8.63 25.05
N ASP A 175 -4.67 -8.63 25.52
CA ASP A 175 -5.22 -9.67 26.40
C ASP A 175 -5.87 -10.84 25.61
N ASN A 176 -5.68 -10.84 24.31
CA ASN A 176 -6.18 -11.82 23.33
C ASN A 176 -7.69 -11.80 23.14
N VAL A 177 -8.36 -10.70 23.51
CA VAL A 177 -9.80 -10.55 23.34
C VAL A 177 -10.09 -9.58 22.19
N HIS A 178 -11.02 -9.96 21.30
CA HIS A 178 -11.52 -9.04 20.28
C HIS A 178 -12.60 -8.15 20.92
N TYR A 179 -12.26 -6.88 21.11
CA TYR A 179 -13.15 -5.85 21.62
C TYR A 179 -13.64 -4.93 20.51
N ALA A 180 -14.90 -4.52 20.56
CA ALA A 180 -15.41 -3.42 19.75
C ALA A 180 -14.62 -2.12 20.02
N LYS A 181 -14.49 -1.23 19.03
CA LYS A 181 -13.74 0.03 19.16
C LYS A 181 -14.13 0.87 20.38
N SER A 182 -15.41 0.90 20.74
CA SER A 182 -15.92 1.67 21.90
C SER A 182 -15.26 1.27 23.21
N ASN A 183 -14.66 0.07 23.28
CA ASN A 183 -13.87 -0.36 24.41
C ASN A 183 -12.42 0.14 24.28
N PRO A 184 -11.88 0.87 25.29
CA PRO A 184 -10.48 1.32 25.32
C PRO A 184 -9.45 0.22 25.04
N LYS A 185 -9.72 -1.02 25.44
CA LYS A 185 -8.83 -2.16 25.19
C LYS A 185 -8.67 -2.50 23.72
N ALA A 186 -9.60 -2.10 22.85
CA ALA A 186 -9.45 -2.27 21.41
C ALA A 186 -8.23 -1.51 20.87
N MET A 187 -7.97 -0.30 21.39
CA MET A 187 -6.79 0.48 21.03
C MET A 187 -5.51 -0.12 21.61
N VAL A 188 -5.56 -0.63 22.84
CA VAL A 188 -4.43 -1.37 23.44
C VAL A 188 -4.04 -2.57 22.59
N ASN A 189 -5.03 -3.37 22.17
CA ASN A 189 -4.81 -4.59 21.39
C ASN A 189 -4.40 -4.29 19.94
N PHE A 190 -4.72 -3.08 19.44
CA PHE A 190 -4.39 -2.64 18.08
C PHE A 190 -2.92 -2.24 17.91
N ALA A 191 -2.33 -1.57 18.91
CA ALA A 191 -0.95 -1.12 18.84
C ALA A 191 0.02 -2.28 18.55
N GLY A 192 0.78 -2.20 17.46
CA GLY A 192 1.73 -3.24 17.05
C GLY A 192 1.09 -4.55 16.54
N SER A 193 -0.23 -4.58 16.37
CA SER A 193 -0.95 -5.71 15.75
C SER A 193 -0.57 -5.88 14.28
N ASP A 194 -0.96 -7.01 13.67
CA ASP A 194 -0.73 -7.22 12.23
C ASP A 194 -1.43 -6.15 11.39
N CYS A 195 -2.62 -5.73 11.80
CA CYS A 195 -3.35 -4.67 11.10
C CYS A 195 -2.57 -3.35 11.15
N ASP A 196 -2.09 -2.95 12.33
CA ASP A 196 -1.28 -1.73 12.50
C ASP A 196 0.00 -1.78 11.64
N LYS A 197 0.70 -2.91 11.66
CA LYS A 197 1.92 -3.15 10.85
C LYS A 197 1.63 -3.16 9.35
N ALA A 198 0.54 -3.78 8.91
CA ALA A 198 0.17 -3.84 7.49
C ALA A 198 -0.22 -2.47 6.93
N LEU A 199 -0.80 -1.59 7.76
CA LEU A 199 -1.10 -0.21 7.39
C LEU A 199 0.16 0.61 7.09
N LEU A 200 1.34 0.23 7.58
CA LEU A 200 2.60 0.87 7.19
C LEU A 200 3.02 0.55 5.75
N ARG A 201 2.39 -0.43 5.11
CA ARG A 201 2.87 -0.97 3.84
C ARG A 201 1.86 -0.86 2.71
N SER A 202 0.59 -1.16 2.97
CA SER A 202 -0.39 -1.40 1.91
C SER A 202 -1.68 -0.59 2.01
N THR A 203 -2.12 -0.05 0.87
CA THR A 203 -3.48 0.49 0.70
C THR A 203 -4.57 -0.57 0.82
N LYS A 204 -4.25 -1.86 0.59
CA LYS A 204 -5.21 -2.97 0.67
C LYS A 204 -5.82 -3.11 2.06
N CYS A 205 -5.13 -2.66 3.10
CA CYS A 205 -5.56 -2.76 4.49
C CYS A 205 -6.42 -1.58 4.97
N TYR A 206 -6.74 -0.61 4.10
CA TYR A 206 -7.63 0.51 4.45
C TYR A 206 -9.10 0.13 4.52
N GLY A 207 -9.49 -0.99 3.91
CA GLY A 207 -10.88 -1.44 3.86
C GLY A 207 -11.06 -2.83 4.44
N HIS A 208 -12.24 -3.09 5.02
CA HIS A 208 -12.60 -4.43 5.48
C HIS A 208 -12.65 -5.44 4.33
N SER A 209 -12.96 -5.00 3.10
CA SER A 209 -13.22 -5.85 1.94
C SER A 209 -12.02 -6.70 1.50
N TYR A 210 -10.81 -6.35 1.93
CA TYR A 210 -9.61 -7.17 1.69
C TYR A 210 -9.33 -8.12 2.85
N CYS A 211 -9.47 -7.64 4.09
CA CYS A 211 -9.12 -8.41 5.29
C CYS A 211 -10.19 -9.43 5.66
N ASN A 212 -11.46 -9.14 5.31
CA ASN A 212 -12.65 -9.90 5.63
C ASN A 212 -13.32 -10.45 4.37
N ILE A 213 -12.76 -11.52 3.79
CA ILE A 213 -13.41 -12.25 2.72
C ILE A 213 -13.57 -13.72 3.09
N LYS A 214 -14.67 -14.33 2.65
CA LYS A 214 -15.02 -15.72 2.95
C LYS A 214 -13.88 -16.72 2.67
N ALA A 215 -13.03 -16.44 1.69
CA ALA A 215 -11.91 -17.28 1.28
C ALA A 215 -10.58 -16.99 2.01
N LYS A 216 -10.44 -15.85 2.68
CA LYS A 216 -9.18 -15.39 3.29
C LYS A 216 -9.47 -14.47 4.48
N ALA A 217 -9.21 -14.99 5.68
CA ALA A 217 -9.27 -14.25 6.92
C ALA A 217 -7.94 -13.55 7.20
N ALA A 218 -7.97 -12.45 7.95
CA ALA A 218 -6.81 -11.70 8.38
C ALA A 218 -5.79 -11.45 7.26
N ALA A 219 -6.27 -11.11 6.05
CA ALA A 219 -5.44 -11.02 4.86
C ALA A 219 -4.29 -10.02 5.00
N CYS A 220 -4.46 -8.97 5.81
CA CYS A 220 -3.40 -8.03 6.16
C CYS A 220 -2.19 -8.68 6.85
N SER A 221 -2.39 -9.77 7.59
CA SER A 221 -1.29 -10.55 8.17
C SER A 221 -0.42 -11.17 7.08
N SER A 222 -1.03 -11.65 5.99
CA SER A 222 -0.26 -12.26 4.88
C SER A 222 0.59 -11.24 4.11
N ILE A 223 0.16 -9.99 4.05
CA ILE A 223 0.92 -8.89 3.43
C ILE A 223 2.26 -8.68 4.15
N ILE A 224 2.25 -8.81 5.48
CA ILE A 224 3.44 -8.68 6.30
C ILE A 224 4.16 -10.01 6.56
N GLY A 225 3.76 -11.09 5.89
CA GLY A 225 4.38 -12.42 6.02
C GLY A 225 4.00 -13.18 7.30
N HIS A 226 2.96 -12.75 8.00
CA HIS A 226 2.48 -13.41 9.22
C HIS A 226 1.35 -14.43 8.94
N SER A 227 1.06 -15.25 9.94
CA SER A 227 -0.06 -16.20 9.92
C SER A 227 -1.40 -15.50 9.74
N THR A 228 -2.25 -16.03 8.86
CA THR A 228 -3.66 -15.61 8.70
C THR A 228 -4.58 -16.15 9.79
N LYS A 229 -4.08 -17.04 10.65
CA LYS A 229 -4.73 -17.47 11.89
C LYS A 229 -4.28 -16.59 13.05
N TYR A 230 -5.09 -16.56 14.10
CA TYR A 230 -4.76 -15.83 15.31
C TYR A 230 -3.43 -16.28 15.90
N HIS A 231 -2.63 -15.30 16.29
CA HIS A 231 -1.38 -15.46 17.03
C HIS A 231 -1.13 -14.16 17.78
N HIS A 232 -0.50 -14.23 18.94
CA HIS A 232 -0.13 -13.06 19.76
C HIS A 232 1.34 -12.69 19.48
N HIS A 233 1.67 -11.39 19.51
CA HIS A 233 3.02 -10.84 19.32
C HIS A 233 3.84 -10.80 20.60
#